data_AF-A0A0T8U8S8-F1
#
_entry.id   AF-A0A0T8U8S8-F1
#
_cell.length_a   1.000
_cell.length_b   1.000
_cell.length_c   1.000
_cell.angle_alpha   90.00
_cell.angle_beta   90.00
_cell.angle_gamma   90.00
#
_symmetry.space_group_name_H-M   'P 1'
#
loop_
_entity.id
_entity.type
_entity.pdbx_description
1 polymer ?
#
loop_
_entity_poly.entity_id
_entity_poly.type
_entity_poly.pdbx_seq_one_letter_code
_entity_poly.pdbx_strand_id
1 'polypeptide(L)'
;MKNKYDVKRIIPDELSESLDIFLKNYSETGLSDYNTYLFYGFILKSYKLPRENRYSIKLLVKELQNRGLKVTLIINIYYHALNCLALNDGLKIYGEDFLI
;
A
#
# COMPACT_ATOMS: atom_id res chain seq x y z
N MET A 1 21.44 4.49 -18.07
CA MET A 1 20.50 3.36 -17.85
C MET A 1 19.27 3.89 -17.13
N LYS A 2 18.05 3.72 -17.68
CA LYS A 2 16.82 3.97 -16.90
C LYS A 2 16.80 2.95 -15.76
N ASN A 3 16.68 3.42 -14.53
CA ASN A 3 16.64 2.55 -13.36
C ASN A 3 15.34 1.74 -13.41
N LYS A 4 15.39 0.41 -13.63
CA LYS A 4 14.21 -0.46 -13.78
C LYS A 4 13.25 -0.44 -12.58
N TYR A 5 13.70 0.13 -11.47
CA TYR A 5 12.94 0.28 -10.24
C TYR A 5 12.14 1.59 -10.17
N ASP A 6 12.42 2.57 -11.04
CA ASP A 6 11.75 3.87 -11.07
C ASP A 6 10.54 3.82 -12.01
N VAL A 7 9.50 3.13 -11.54
CA VAL A 7 8.22 2.96 -12.26
C VAL A 7 7.36 4.19 -12.02
N LYS A 8 6.97 4.89 -13.10
CA LYS A 8 5.97 5.96 -13.04
C LYS A 8 4.66 5.37 -12.53
N ARG A 9 4.16 5.90 -11.41
CA ARG A 9 2.90 5.46 -10.80
C ARG A 9 1.75 6.34 -11.28
N ILE A 10 0.64 5.71 -11.66
CA ILE A 10 -0.62 6.37 -11.97
C ILE A 10 -1.67 5.71 -11.08
N ILE A 11 -1.90 6.30 -9.91
CA ILE A 11 -2.78 5.70 -8.91
C ILE A 11 -4.24 6.00 -9.29
N PRO A 12 -5.11 4.97 -9.42
CA PRO A 12 -6.53 5.18 -9.65
C PRO A 12 -7.19 5.97 -8.51
N ASP A 13 -8.16 6.81 -8.84
CA ASP A 13 -8.87 7.65 -7.85
C ASP A 13 -9.49 6.81 -6.75
N GLU A 14 -10.13 5.69 -7.09
CA GLU A 14 -10.74 4.78 -6.11
C GLU A 14 -9.73 4.23 -5.08
N LEU A 15 -8.49 3.95 -5.50
CA LEU A 15 -7.45 3.48 -4.59
C LEU A 15 -6.96 4.62 -3.70
N SER A 16 -6.82 5.83 -4.25
CA SER A 16 -6.45 7.03 -3.51
C SER A 16 -7.51 7.42 -2.49
N GLU A 17 -8.79 7.39 -2.85
CA GLU A 17 -9.92 7.63 -1.95
C GLU A 17 -9.96 6.60 -0.83
N SER A 18 -9.75 5.32 -1.13
CA SER A 18 -9.69 4.27 -0.11
C SER A 18 -8.56 4.50 0.89
N LEU A 19 -7.40 4.98 0.43
CA LEU A 19 -6.30 5.35 1.31
C LEU A 19 -6.66 6.59 2.15
N ASP A 20 -7.22 7.62 1.53
CA ASP A 20 -7.59 8.87 2.21
C ASP A 20 -8.62 8.63 3.32
N ILE A 21 -9.64 7.82 3.05
CA ILE A 21 -10.65 7.41 4.05
C ILE A 21 -9.96 6.73 5.23
N PHE A 22 -9.07 5.76 4.99
CA PHE A 22 -8.32 5.12 6.06
C PHE A 22 -7.47 6.12 6.85
N LEU A 23 -6.66 6.93 6.18
CA LEU A 23 -5.72 7.85 6.83
C LEU A 23 -6.44 8.94 7.64
N LYS A 24 -7.58 9.42 7.17
CA LYS A 24 -8.42 10.37 7.90
C LYS A 24 -8.91 9.76 9.21
N ASN A 25 -9.56 8.60 9.16
CA ASN A 25 -10.06 7.95 10.38
C ASN A 25 -8.92 7.50 11.32
N TYR A 26 -7.80 7.02 10.76
CA TYR A 26 -6.62 6.63 11.52
C TYR A 26 -5.99 7.80 12.28
N SER A 27 -5.98 9.00 11.70
CA SER A 27 -5.42 10.18 12.36
C SER A 27 -6.17 10.58 13.64
N GLU A 28 -7.46 10.25 13.72
CA GLU A 28 -8.32 10.59 14.86
C GLU A 28 -8.28 9.53 15.96
N THR A 29 -8.23 8.25 15.58
CA THR A 29 -8.49 7.13 16.50
C THR A 29 -7.43 6.02 16.50
N GLY A 30 -6.39 6.13 15.68
CA GLY A 30 -5.31 5.15 15.59
C GLY A 30 -5.76 3.80 15.01
N LEU A 31 -5.13 2.70 15.42
CA LEU A 31 -5.59 1.36 15.05
C LEU A 31 -6.81 0.96 15.89
N SER A 32 -7.97 0.94 15.24
CA SER A 32 -9.23 0.38 15.73
C SER A 32 -9.69 -0.76 14.81
N ASP A 33 -10.69 -1.55 15.22
CA ASP A 33 -11.26 -2.60 14.37
C ASP A 33 -11.76 -2.03 13.03
N TYR A 34 -12.41 -0.86 13.08
CA TYR A 34 -12.90 -0.16 11.89
C TYR A 34 -11.74 0.31 10.98
N ASN A 35 -10.71 0.93 11.55
CA ASN A 35 -9.56 1.39 10.75
C ASN A 35 -8.76 0.21 10.20
N THR A 36 -8.70 -0.90 10.92
CA THR A 36 -8.12 -2.15 10.45
C THR A 36 -8.90 -2.68 9.25
N TYR A 37 -10.22 -2.72 9.33
CA TYR A 37 -11.09 -3.09 8.20
C TYR A 37 -10.84 -2.20 6.97
N LEU A 38 -10.83 -0.88 7.14
CA LEU A 38 -10.55 0.08 6.06
C LEU A 38 -9.18 -0.17 5.42
N PHE A 39 -8.17 -0.42 6.25
CA PHE A 39 -6.80 -0.59 5.77
C PHE A 39 -6.61 -1.89 4.99
N TYR A 40 -7.15 -3.01 5.50
CA TYR A 40 -7.13 -4.27 4.75
C TYR A 40 -7.96 -4.19 3.46
N GLY A 41 -9.07 -3.45 3.47
CA GLY A 41 -9.81 -3.11 2.25
C GLY A 41 -8.93 -2.41 1.21
N PHE A 42 -8.20 -1.37 1.61
CA PHE A 42 -7.22 -0.69 0.77
C PHE A 42 -6.11 -1.64 0.25
N ILE A 43 -5.55 -2.49 1.12
CA ILE A 43 -4.50 -3.46 0.74
C ILE A 43 -5.00 -4.42 -0.33
N LEU A 44 -6.20 -4.98 -0.15
CA LEU A 44 -6.79 -5.91 -1.11
C LEU A 44 -7.08 -5.25 -2.46
N LYS A 45 -7.56 -4.00 -2.47
CA LYS A 45 -7.72 -3.22 -3.70
C LYS A 45 -6.37 -2.98 -4.38
N SER A 46 -5.36 -2.59 -3.61
CA SER A 46 -3.99 -2.36 -4.08
C SER A 46 -3.37 -3.62 -4.70
N TYR A 47 -3.61 -4.79 -4.10
CA TYR A 47 -3.07 -6.06 -4.58
C TYR A 47 -3.67 -6.51 -5.93
N LYS A 48 -4.94 -6.20 -6.19
CA LYS A 48 -5.63 -6.53 -7.44
C LYS A 48 -5.20 -5.66 -8.63
N LEU A 49 -4.42 -4.61 -8.38
CA LEU A 49 -3.94 -3.68 -9.39
C LEU A 49 -2.51 -4.04 -9.82
N PRO A 50 -2.16 -3.78 -11.09
CA PRO A 50 -0.78 -3.94 -11.54
C PRO A 50 0.11 -2.90 -10.83
N ARG A 51 1.42 -3.13 -10.84
CA ARG A 51 2.36 -2.39 -10.00
C ARG A 51 2.33 -0.89 -10.26
N GLU A 52 2.26 -0.47 -11.51
CA GLU A 52 2.17 0.93 -11.94
C GLU A 52 0.95 1.65 -11.36
N ASN A 53 -0.11 0.92 -11.00
CA ASN A 53 -1.36 1.47 -10.47
C ASN A 53 -1.51 1.34 -8.95
N ARG A 54 -0.54 0.74 -8.25
CA ARG A 54 -0.57 0.61 -6.78
C ARG A 54 0.47 1.48 -6.09
N TYR A 55 0.22 1.80 -4.81
CA TYR A 55 1.16 2.56 -3.99
C TYR A 55 2.47 1.79 -3.80
N SER A 56 3.60 2.43 -4.12
CA SER A 56 4.91 1.97 -3.68
C SER A 56 5.13 2.33 -2.20
N ILE A 57 6.05 1.64 -1.52
CA ILE A 57 6.46 2.01 -0.15
C ILE A 57 6.85 3.49 -0.11
N LYS A 58 7.68 3.97 -1.06
CA LYS A 58 8.12 5.37 -1.12
C LYS A 58 6.95 6.35 -1.24
N LEU A 59 5.94 6.02 -2.04
CA LEU A 59 4.77 6.89 -2.21
C LEU A 59 3.91 6.90 -0.94
N LEU A 60 3.64 5.72 -0.37
CA LEU A 60 2.85 5.60 0.86
C LEU A 60 3.55 6.29 2.05
N VAL A 61 4.87 6.19 2.16
CA VAL A 61 5.66 6.94 3.16
C VAL A 61 5.44 8.44 3.03
N LYS A 62 5.43 8.98 1.81
CA LYS A 62 5.18 10.41 1.58
C LYS A 62 3.77 10.81 2.01
N GLU A 63 2.75 10.02 1.67
CA GLU A 63 1.37 10.28 2.10
C GLU A 63 1.24 10.34 3.63
N LEU A 64 1.91 9.42 4.33
CA LEU A 64 1.95 9.38 5.79
C LEU A 64 2.68 10.58 6.39
N GLN A 65 3.85 10.93 5.84
CA GLN A 65 4.64 12.07 6.29
C GLN A 65 3.93 13.40 6.07
N ASN A 66 3.26 13.57 4.92
CA ASN A 66 2.47 14.78 4.62
C ASN A 66 1.34 15.02 5.63
N ARG A 67 0.91 13.96 6.34
CA ARG A 67 -0.14 14.00 7.36
C ARG A 67 0.39 13.93 8.80
N GLY A 68 1.72 13.97 8.99
CA GLY A 68 2.33 13.86 10.32
C GLY A 68 2.16 12.49 11.00
N LEU A 69 1.87 11.44 10.23
CA LEU A 69 1.60 10.10 10.78
C LEU A 69 2.88 9.26 10.92
N LYS A 70 2.93 8.39 11.94
CA LYS A 70 4.02 7.42 12.12
C LYS A 70 4.02 6.42 10.98
N VAL A 71 5.16 6.35 10.28
CA VAL A 71 5.32 5.58 9.04
C VAL A 71 5.43 4.07 9.27
N THR A 72 6.21 3.66 10.27
CA THR A 72 6.73 2.27 10.39
C THR A 72 5.64 1.20 10.41
N LEU A 73 4.61 1.37 11.24
CA LEU A 73 3.59 0.34 11.46
C LEU A 73 2.75 0.10 10.20
N ILE A 74 2.25 1.18 9.59
CA ILE A 74 1.39 1.12 8.39
C ILE A 74 2.17 0.51 7.22
N ILE A 75 3.41 0.95 6.99
CA ILE A 75 4.26 0.38 5.93
C ILE A 75 4.54 -1.10 6.14
N ASN A 76 4.84 -1.51 7.38
CA ASN A 76 5.12 -2.91 7.68
C ASN A 76 3.90 -3.81 7.44
N ILE A 77 2.72 -3.40 7.89
CA ILE A 77 1.46 -4.13 7.65
C ILE A 77 1.17 -4.19 6.15
N TYR A 78 1.26 -3.06 5.43
CA TYR A 78 1.01 -2.99 4.00
C TYR A 78 1.91 -3.97 3.22
N TYR A 79 3.22 -3.89 3.45
CA TYR A 79 4.18 -4.73 2.72
C TYR A 79 4.08 -6.21 3.11
N HIS A 80 3.90 -6.50 4.40
CA HIS A 80 3.71 -7.88 4.86
C HIS A 80 2.45 -8.51 4.28
N ALA A 81 1.31 -7.81 4.33
CA ALA A 81 0.06 -8.32 3.79
C ALA A 81 0.13 -8.55 2.28
N LEU A 82 0.73 -7.63 1.53
CA LEU A 82 0.98 -7.80 0.10
C LEU A 82 1.82 -9.05 -0.19
N ASN A 83 2.89 -9.30 0.58
CA ASN A 83 3.71 -10.49 0.42
C ASN A 83 2.94 -11.78 0.79
N CYS A 84 2.11 -11.76 1.82
CA CYS A 84 1.28 -12.92 2.18
C CYS A 84 0.28 -13.27 1.08
N LEU A 85 -0.38 -12.26 0.50
CA LEU A 85 -1.29 -12.45 -0.64
C LEU A 85 -0.55 -13.01 -1.86
N ALA A 86 0.63 -12.45 -2.17
CA ALA A 86 1.47 -12.93 -3.26
C ALA A 86 1.87 -14.40 -3.11
N LEU A 87 2.34 -14.78 -1.91
CA LEU A 87 2.73 -16.15 -1.61
C LEU A 87 1.53 -17.10 -1.68
N ASN A 88 0.36 -16.66 -1.21
CA ASN A 88 -0.87 -17.44 -1.31
C ASN A 88 -1.25 -17.72 -2.77
N ASP A 89 -1.00 -16.77 -3.67
CA ASP A 89 -1.24 -16.93 -5.12
C ASP A 89 -0.07 -17.62 -5.86
N GLY A 90 0.93 -18.13 -5.13
CA GLY A 90 2.09 -18.84 -5.69
C GLY A 90 3.13 -17.93 -6.35
N LEU A 91 3.05 -16.61 -6.14
CA LEU A 91 4.01 -15.64 -6.70
C LEU A 91 5.31 -15.61 -5.92
N LYS A 92 6.42 -15.38 -6.62
CA LYS A 92 7.73 -15.16 -5.99
C LYS A 92 7.85 -13.72 -5.50
N ILE A 93 7.97 -13.55 -4.18
CA ILE A 93 8.14 -12.23 -3.55
C ILE A 93 9.59 -11.70 -3.59
N TYR A 94 10.56 -12.57 -3.87
CA TYR A 94 11.95 -12.23 -4.12
C TYR A 94 12.29 -12.58 -5.58
N GLY A 95 12.68 -11.58 -6.36
CA GLY A 95 12.92 -11.72 -7.80
C GLY A 95 12.15 -10.68 -8.61
N GLU A 96 11.91 -10.98 -9.89
CA GLU A 96 11.22 -10.06 -10.79
C GLU A 96 9.67 -10.12 -10.65
N ASP A 97 9.08 -11.21 -10.14
CA ASP A 97 7.65 -11.51 -10.38
C ASP A 97 6.64 -10.73 -9.51
N PHE A 98 6.85 -10.56 -8.19
CA PHE A 98 5.90 -9.80 -7.36
C PHE A 98 6.15 -8.29 -7.35
N LEU A 99 7.36 -7.90 -7.73
CA LEU A 99 7.80 -6.52 -7.83
C LEU A 99 7.87 -6.04 -9.28
N ILE A 100 7.32 -6.75 -10.29
CA ILE A 100 7.02 -6.19 -11.62
C ILE A 100 5.63 -5.60 -11.64
#